data_AF-A0A067N8X5-F1
#
_entry.id   AF-A0A067N8X5-F1
#
_cell.length_a   1.000
_cell.length_b   1.000
_cell.length_c   1.000
_cell.angle_alpha   90.00
_cell.angle_beta   90.00
_cell.angle_gamma   90.00
#
_symmetry.space_group_name_H-M   'P 1'
#
loop_
_entity.id
_entity.type
_entity.pdbx_description
1 polymer ?
#
loop_
_entity_poly.entity_id
_entity_poly.type
_entity_poly.pdbx_seq_one_letter_code
_entity_poly.pdbx_strand_id
1 'polypeptide(L)'
;MHGPQTQSADLEARRLQEAIADIGNRGASEQHLRSVIDECRTFLSSQPRSSFQDLRVSHRMLAYMCEVRSKLKIEKKVVEDLHKEIADKEAEKKEVERKYEDLVLTSRAAKDTATAIEASLREHCDRAQAAYQYMADRYKFVVGEWGRLNEELKLLRSGSNLVDPDYHKHAIDRYPVPEFPQLPSRDADSDLDLKAKVVNPEYLISPLPEFTGGLPSSLGAFAALPDVDSGDGEPEDEESTDDEELEEPSTSSCGAEGCPLNCRCVPFPVPAMPPVMSQRFVMEKSNTVQDLDSTPGPRKQAPIDQASSFSSYRFFVSVFPQLFHSPTRH
;
A
#
# COMPACT_ATOMS: atom_id res chain seq x y z
N MET A 1 17.34 -65.34 -57.45
CA MET A 1 17.40 -64.23 -58.43
C MET A 1 17.09 -62.94 -57.67
N HIS A 2 18.11 -62.24 -57.17
CA HIS A 2 17.91 -60.90 -56.61
C HIS A 2 17.84 -59.93 -57.77
N GLY A 3 16.69 -59.28 -57.95
CA GLY A 3 16.48 -58.34 -59.05
C GLY A 3 17.33 -57.08 -58.88
N PRO A 4 17.67 -56.38 -59.98
CA PRO A 4 18.51 -55.17 -59.97
C PRO A 4 18.00 -54.04 -59.06
N GLN A 5 16.72 -54.06 -58.66
CA GLN A 5 16.16 -53.11 -57.69
C GLN A 5 16.76 -53.22 -56.27
N THR A 6 17.24 -54.40 -55.88
CA THR A 6 17.80 -54.61 -54.52
C THR A 6 19.14 -53.89 -54.33
N GLN A 7 20.01 -53.91 -55.35
CA GLN A 7 21.32 -53.23 -55.29
C GLN A 7 21.19 -51.71 -55.17
N SER A 8 20.19 -51.13 -55.83
CA SER A 8 19.94 -49.68 -55.75
C SER A 8 19.45 -49.26 -54.36
N ALA A 9 18.60 -50.08 -53.72
CA ALA A 9 18.10 -49.82 -52.37
C ALA A 9 19.22 -49.92 -51.31
N ASP A 10 20.14 -50.89 -51.47
CA ASP A 10 21.26 -51.07 -50.55
C ASP A 10 22.26 -49.90 -50.57
N LEU A 11 22.54 -49.34 -51.75
CA LEU A 11 23.40 -48.16 -51.88
C LEU A 11 22.77 -46.93 -51.23
N GLU A 12 21.48 -46.72 -51.44
CA GLU A 12 20.75 -45.60 -50.83
C GLU A 12 20.64 -45.75 -49.30
N ALA A 13 20.39 -46.97 -48.82
CA ALA A 13 20.41 -47.25 -47.38
C ALA A 13 21.78 -46.94 -46.75
N ARG A 14 22.89 -47.27 -47.44
CA ARG A 14 24.24 -46.92 -46.98
C ARG A 14 24.47 -45.40 -46.97
N ARG A 15 24.04 -44.68 -48.01
CA ARG A 15 24.11 -43.21 -48.07
C ARG A 15 23.40 -42.57 -46.87
N LEU A 16 22.19 -43.05 -46.55
CA LEU A 16 21.42 -42.56 -45.41
C LEU A 16 22.06 -42.93 -44.06
N GLN A 17 22.59 -44.14 -43.93
CA GLN A 17 23.33 -44.54 -42.72
C GLN A 17 24.58 -43.69 -42.50
N GLU A 18 25.33 -43.38 -43.56
CA GLU A 18 26.51 -42.50 -43.50
C GLU A 18 26.11 -41.07 -43.13
N ALA A 19 25.03 -40.54 -43.70
CA ALA A 19 24.49 -39.23 -43.32
C ALA A 19 24.08 -39.17 -41.83
N ILE A 20 23.44 -40.23 -41.32
CA ILE A 20 23.10 -40.32 -39.88
C ILE A 20 24.36 -40.39 -39.02
N ALA A 21 25.37 -41.17 -39.45
CA ALA A 21 26.64 -41.25 -38.75
C ALA A 21 27.36 -39.89 -38.72
N ASP A 22 27.33 -39.15 -39.82
CA ASP A 22 27.89 -37.80 -39.91
C ASP A 22 27.16 -36.82 -38.98
N ILE A 23 25.83 -36.87 -38.90
CA ILE A 23 25.05 -36.09 -37.93
C ILE A 23 25.48 -36.41 -36.49
N GLY A 24 25.67 -37.70 -36.17
CA GLY A 24 26.10 -38.13 -34.84
C GLY A 24 27.51 -37.66 -34.47
N ASN A 25 28.44 -37.70 -35.44
CA ASN A 25 29.85 -37.37 -35.22
C ASN A 25 30.14 -35.86 -35.23
N ARG A 26 29.53 -35.13 -36.17
CA ARG A 26 29.83 -33.71 -36.41
C ARG A 26 28.76 -32.78 -35.85
N GLY A 27 27.59 -33.31 -35.51
CA GLY A 27 26.39 -32.53 -35.27
C GLY A 27 25.79 -32.01 -36.58
N ALA A 28 24.55 -31.52 -36.49
CA ALA A 28 23.84 -30.94 -37.62
C ALA A 28 22.93 -29.78 -37.21
N SER A 29 22.62 -28.93 -38.19
CA SER A 29 21.54 -27.96 -38.08
C SER A 29 20.20 -28.70 -37.99
N GLU A 30 19.21 -28.08 -37.34
CA GLU A 30 17.87 -28.68 -37.18
C GLU A 30 17.17 -28.90 -38.53
N GLN A 31 17.41 -28.00 -39.49
CA GLN A 31 16.87 -28.15 -40.84
C GLN A 31 17.50 -29.34 -41.58
N HIS A 32 18.81 -29.53 -41.45
CA HIS A 32 19.48 -30.69 -42.04
C HIS A 32 19.02 -32.00 -41.39
N LEU A 33 18.85 -32.00 -40.06
CA LEU A 33 18.31 -33.14 -39.32
C LEU A 33 16.92 -33.53 -39.82
N ARG A 34 16.01 -32.56 -40.00
CA ARG A 34 14.66 -32.79 -40.54
C ARG A 34 14.68 -33.32 -41.97
N SER A 35 15.53 -32.75 -42.84
CA SER A 35 15.71 -33.25 -44.21
C SER A 35 16.10 -34.72 -44.23
N VAL A 36 17.09 -35.12 -43.42
CA VAL A 36 17.54 -36.52 -43.37
C VAL A 36 16.47 -37.44 -42.77
N ILE A 37 15.68 -36.98 -41.79
CA ILE A 37 14.52 -37.71 -41.28
C ILE A 37 13.48 -37.93 -42.39
N ASP A 38 13.16 -36.91 -43.17
CA ASP A 38 12.18 -36.99 -44.26
C ASP A 38 12.66 -37.88 -45.41
N GLU A 39 13.94 -37.81 -45.77
CA GLU A 39 14.58 -38.72 -46.73
C GLU A 39 14.51 -40.17 -46.24
N CYS A 40 14.86 -40.43 -44.98
CA CYS A 40 14.76 -41.76 -44.37
C CYS A 40 13.30 -42.26 -44.35
N ARG A 41 12.35 -41.42 -43.97
CA ARG A 41 10.92 -41.77 -43.92
C ARG A 41 10.41 -42.17 -45.30
N THR A 42 10.71 -41.35 -46.31
CA THR A 42 10.32 -41.58 -47.70
C THR A 42 10.92 -42.89 -48.22
N PHE A 43 12.23 -43.09 -48.03
CA PHE A 43 12.91 -44.33 -48.39
C PHE A 43 12.30 -45.55 -47.70
N LEU A 44 12.22 -45.56 -46.36
CA LEU A 44 11.73 -46.68 -45.56
C LEU A 44 10.24 -47.02 -45.78
N SER A 45 9.45 -46.07 -46.28
CA SER A 45 8.04 -46.28 -46.66
C SER A 45 7.88 -47.08 -47.95
N SER A 46 8.84 -46.96 -48.88
CA SER A 46 8.88 -47.71 -50.15
C SER A 46 9.38 -49.14 -49.99
N GLN A 47 10.04 -49.44 -48.87
CA GLN A 47 10.68 -50.73 -48.60
C GLN A 47 9.81 -51.62 -47.70
N PRO A 48 9.87 -52.96 -47.86
CA PRO A 48 9.15 -53.89 -46.98
C PRO A 48 9.56 -53.73 -45.51
N ARG A 49 8.66 -54.03 -44.57
CA ARG A 49 8.88 -53.84 -43.12
C ARG A 49 10.01 -54.72 -42.55
N SER A 50 10.32 -55.84 -43.20
CA SER A 50 11.36 -56.77 -42.78
C SER A 50 12.77 -56.33 -43.17
N SER A 51 12.93 -55.42 -44.15
CA SER A 51 14.23 -54.94 -44.60
C SER A 51 14.72 -53.72 -43.80
N PHE A 52 16.05 -53.55 -43.76
CA PHE A 52 16.76 -52.40 -43.18
C PHE A 52 16.38 -52.07 -41.73
N GLN A 53 16.33 -53.07 -40.84
CA GLN A 53 15.93 -52.87 -39.43
C GLN A 53 16.80 -51.83 -38.73
N ASP A 54 18.11 -51.89 -38.91
CA ASP A 54 19.05 -50.97 -38.27
C ASP A 54 18.77 -49.51 -38.66
N LEU A 55 18.50 -49.26 -39.96
CA LEU A 55 18.16 -47.92 -40.44
C LEU A 55 16.81 -47.44 -39.86
N ARG A 56 15.83 -48.33 -39.68
CA ARG A 56 14.55 -48.00 -39.04
C ARG A 56 14.74 -47.60 -37.57
N VAL A 57 15.61 -48.30 -36.84
CA VAL A 57 15.96 -47.96 -35.45
C VAL A 57 16.64 -46.60 -35.40
N SER A 58 17.67 -46.38 -36.23
CA SER A 58 18.39 -45.11 -36.30
C SER A 58 17.48 -43.94 -36.68
N HIS A 59 16.57 -44.12 -37.63
CA HIS A 59 15.56 -43.12 -37.98
C HIS A 59 14.66 -42.74 -36.79
N ARG A 60 14.16 -43.73 -36.04
CA ARG A 60 13.33 -43.47 -34.84
C ARG A 60 14.10 -42.70 -33.77
N MET A 61 15.36 -43.08 -33.54
CA MET A 61 16.23 -42.37 -32.58
C MET A 61 16.47 -40.93 -33.02
N LEU A 62 16.74 -40.71 -34.31
CA LEU A 62 16.98 -39.38 -34.86
C LEU A 62 15.74 -38.48 -34.77
N ALA A 63 14.56 -39.02 -35.08
CA ALA A 63 13.29 -38.33 -34.93
C ALA A 63 13.03 -37.93 -33.47
N TYR A 64 13.20 -38.87 -32.54
CA TYR A 64 13.06 -38.58 -31.11
C TYR A 64 14.04 -37.49 -30.64
N MET A 65 15.30 -37.54 -31.05
CA MET A 65 16.28 -36.51 -30.72
C MET A 65 15.88 -35.13 -31.28
N CYS A 66 15.29 -35.07 -32.48
CA CYS A 66 14.77 -33.82 -33.04
C CYS A 66 13.66 -33.24 -32.16
N GLU A 67 12.70 -34.07 -31.75
CA GLU A 67 11.60 -33.65 -30.88
C GLU A 67 12.10 -33.14 -29.52
N VAL A 68 13.00 -33.89 -28.87
CA VAL A 68 13.59 -33.49 -27.58
C VAL A 68 14.34 -32.17 -27.70
N ARG A 69 15.11 -31.97 -28.78
CA ARG A 69 15.83 -30.71 -29.02
C ARG A 69 14.87 -29.54 -29.24
N SER A 70 13.78 -29.75 -29.97
CA SER A 70 12.74 -28.72 -30.15
C SER A 70 12.04 -28.39 -28.83
N LYS A 71 11.69 -29.39 -28.01
CA LYS A 71 11.11 -29.19 -26.67
C LYS A 71 12.05 -28.40 -25.75
N LEU A 72 13.32 -28.78 -25.68
CA LEU A 72 14.31 -28.11 -24.84
C LEU A 72 14.50 -26.63 -25.22
N LYS A 73 14.42 -26.29 -26.51
CA LYS A 73 14.45 -24.88 -26.95
C LYS A 73 13.24 -24.09 -26.46
N ILE A 74 12.05 -24.68 -26.53
CA ILE A 74 10.81 -24.07 -26.05
C ILE A 74 10.89 -23.87 -24.55
N GLU A 75 11.25 -24.90 -23.79
CA GLU A 75 11.41 -24.83 -22.33
C GLU A 75 12.46 -23.78 -21.93
N LYS A 76 13.60 -23.72 -22.63
CA LYS A 76 14.61 -22.70 -22.38
C LYS A 76 14.06 -21.28 -22.57
N LYS A 77 13.27 -21.07 -23.62
CA LYS A 77 12.61 -19.78 -23.86
C LYS A 77 11.62 -19.45 -22.74
N VAL A 78 10.81 -20.42 -22.31
CA VAL A 78 9.88 -20.24 -21.18
C VAL A 78 10.64 -19.86 -19.91
N VAL A 79 11.78 -20.50 -19.63
CA VAL A 79 12.65 -20.15 -18.50
C VAL A 79 13.22 -18.74 -18.62
N GLU A 80 13.64 -18.31 -19.81
CA GLU A 80 14.10 -16.94 -20.05
C GLU A 80 12.98 -15.90 -19.85
N ASP A 81 11.77 -16.19 -20.33
CA ASP A 81 10.59 -15.35 -20.17
C ASP A 81 10.17 -15.24 -18.69
N LEU A 82 10.17 -16.34 -17.95
CA LEU A 82 9.87 -16.35 -16.51
C LEU A 82 10.91 -15.57 -15.69
N HIS A 83 12.20 -15.68 -16.02
CA HIS A 83 13.22 -14.88 -15.35
C HIS A 83 13.01 -13.37 -15.58
N LYS A 84 12.58 -12.99 -16.79
CA LYS A 84 12.23 -11.61 -17.09
C LYS A 84 11.03 -11.15 -16.26
N GLU A 85 9.98 -11.96 -16.18
CA GLU A 85 8.80 -11.66 -15.37
C GLU A 85 9.14 -11.52 -13.88
N ILE A 86 10.00 -12.39 -13.34
CA ILE A 86 10.49 -12.28 -11.96
C ILE A 86 11.21 -10.94 -11.75
N ALA A 87 12.10 -10.55 -12.66
CA ALA A 87 12.83 -9.28 -12.56
C ALA A 87 11.89 -8.07 -12.62
N ASP A 88 10.89 -8.09 -13.52
CA ASP A 88 9.88 -7.03 -13.63
C ASP A 88 9.03 -6.93 -12.36
N LYS A 89 8.61 -8.08 -11.79
CA LYS A 89 7.84 -8.13 -10.53
C LYS A 89 8.65 -7.68 -9.32
N GLU A 90 9.94 -7.98 -9.26
CA GLU A 90 10.82 -7.47 -8.22
C GLU A 90 11.01 -5.95 -8.29
N ALA A 91 11.08 -5.39 -9.50
CA ALA A 91 11.13 -3.94 -9.70
C ALA A 91 9.81 -3.26 -9.28
N GLU A 92 8.67 -3.84 -9.65
CA GLU A 92 7.34 -3.37 -9.23
C GLU A 92 7.19 -3.40 -7.71
N LYS A 93 7.60 -4.50 -7.07
CA LYS A 93 7.59 -4.65 -5.61
C LYS A 93 8.40 -3.55 -4.93
N LYS A 94 9.63 -3.29 -5.37
CA LYS A 94 10.48 -2.22 -4.81
C LYS A 94 9.86 -0.83 -4.95
N GLU A 95 9.21 -0.56 -6.09
CA GLU A 95 8.54 0.73 -6.30
C GLU A 95 7.32 0.91 -5.39
N VAL A 96 6.55 -0.16 -5.16
CA VAL A 96 5.43 -0.14 -4.21
C VAL A 96 5.93 0.04 -2.77
N GLU A 97 7.00 -0.66 -2.38
CA GLU A 97 7.64 -0.49 -1.06
C GLU A 97 8.09 0.96 -0.83
N ARG A 98 8.74 1.58 -1.83
CA ARG A 98 9.13 3.00 -1.78
C ARG A 98 7.94 3.93 -1.57
N LYS A 99 6.86 3.74 -2.35
CA LYS A 99 5.63 4.55 -2.21
C LYS A 99 4.97 4.37 -0.85
N TYR A 100 5.01 3.16 -0.30
CA TYR A 100 4.49 2.87 1.03
C TYR A 100 5.28 3.62 2.10
N GLU A 101 6.61 3.60 2.04
CA GLU A 101 7.47 4.35 2.96
C GLU A 101 7.20 5.86 2.89
N ASP A 102 7.10 6.42 1.68
CA ASP A 102 6.75 7.83 1.47
C ASP A 102 5.38 8.17 2.09
N LEU A 103 4.38 7.30 1.93
CA LEU A 103 3.05 7.49 2.51
C LEU A 103 3.07 7.42 4.05
N VAL A 104 3.86 6.52 4.63
CA VAL A 104 4.02 6.42 6.08
C VAL A 104 4.68 7.67 6.65
N LEU A 105 5.72 8.19 5.98
CA LEU A 105 6.41 9.42 6.38
C LEU A 105 5.48 10.63 6.33
N THR A 106 4.72 10.79 5.24
CA THR A 106 3.75 11.89 5.09
C THR A 106 2.62 11.78 6.11
N SER A 107 2.09 10.58 6.36
CA SER A 107 1.07 10.34 7.40
C SER A 107 1.58 10.71 8.80
N ARG A 108 2.84 10.35 9.12
CA ARG A 108 3.47 10.71 10.38
C ARG A 108 3.61 12.23 10.53
N ALA A 109 4.13 12.91 9.51
CA ALA A 109 4.28 14.36 9.53
C ALA A 109 2.92 15.09 9.68
N ALA A 110 1.87 14.58 9.03
CA ALA A 110 0.52 15.11 9.17
C ALA A 110 -0.03 14.93 10.60
N LYS A 111 0.19 13.75 11.21
CA LYS A 111 -0.19 13.50 12.61
C LYS A 111 0.56 14.42 13.57
N ASP A 112 1.87 14.56 13.41
CA ASP A 112 2.70 15.42 14.25
C ASP A 112 2.21 16.88 14.15
N THR A 113 1.92 17.36 12.93
CA THR A 113 1.34 18.69 12.70
C THR A 113 -0.03 18.85 13.36
N ALA A 114 -0.92 17.87 13.22
CA ALA A 114 -2.25 17.90 13.84
C ALA A 114 -2.16 17.96 15.38
N THR A 115 -1.28 17.17 15.99
CA THR A 115 -1.06 17.19 17.45
C THR A 115 -0.50 18.53 17.93
N ALA A 116 0.40 19.16 17.16
CA ALA A 116 0.94 20.47 17.49
C ALA A 116 -0.14 21.57 17.43
N ILE A 117 -1.01 21.54 16.41
CA ILE A 117 -2.15 22.46 16.29
C ILE A 117 -3.12 22.25 17.46
N GLU A 118 -3.46 21.01 17.78
CA GLU A 118 -4.35 20.71 18.90
C GLU A 118 -3.79 21.22 20.23
N ALA A 119 -2.51 21.02 20.49
CA ALA A 119 -1.84 21.52 21.69
C ALA A 119 -1.93 23.06 21.80
N SER A 120 -1.65 23.76 20.70
CA SER A 120 -1.75 25.22 20.62
C SER A 120 -3.18 25.73 20.85
N LEU A 121 -4.19 25.04 20.29
CA LEU A 121 -5.60 25.38 20.50
C LEU A 121 -6.04 25.16 21.94
N ARG A 122 -5.63 24.05 22.58
CA ARG A 122 -5.90 23.81 24.01
C ARG A 122 -5.30 24.90 24.88
N GLU A 123 -4.04 25.27 24.64
CA GLU A 123 -3.37 26.35 25.37
C GLU A 123 -4.11 27.69 25.19
N HIS A 124 -4.59 27.99 23.98
CA HIS A 124 -5.38 29.19 23.73
C HIS A 124 -6.73 29.19 24.48
N CYS A 125 -7.43 28.06 24.48
CA CYS A 125 -8.67 27.89 25.24
C CYS A 125 -8.44 28.06 26.74
N ASP A 126 -7.37 27.47 27.28
CA ASP A 126 -7.01 27.61 28.70
C ASP A 126 -6.72 29.08 29.06
N ARG A 127 -5.98 29.80 28.21
CA ARG A 127 -5.73 31.24 28.38
C ARG A 127 -7.01 32.06 28.36
N ALA A 128 -7.90 31.78 27.39
CA ALA A 128 -9.17 32.48 27.27
C ALA A 128 -10.05 32.22 28.51
N GLN A 129 -10.14 30.97 28.96
CA GLN A 129 -10.87 30.59 30.16
C GLN A 129 -10.33 31.30 31.41
N ALA A 130 -9.00 31.34 31.59
CA ALA A 130 -8.37 32.05 32.70
C ALA A 130 -8.69 33.56 32.67
N ALA A 131 -8.67 34.18 31.48
CA ALA A 131 -9.03 35.59 31.32
C ALA A 131 -10.50 35.86 31.66
N TYR A 132 -11.42 34.97 31.25
CA TYR A 132 -12.84 35.09 31.60
C TYR A 132 -13.08 34.93 33.10
N GLN A 133 -12.43 33.97 33.75
CA GLN A 133 -12.52 33.79 35.20
C GLN A 133 -12.02 35.04 35.94
N TYR A 134 -10.88 35.58 35.53
CA TYR A 134 -10.35 36.82 36.10
C TYR A 134 -11.34 38.00 35.98
N MET A 135 -11.93 38.19 34.80
CA MET A 135 -12.93 39.25 34.57
C MET A 135 -14.20 39.04 35.41
N ALA A 136 -14.67 37.79 35.52
CA ALA A 136 -15.82 37.45 36.34
C ALA A 136 -15.57 37.74 37.82
N ASP A 137 -14.39 37.42 38.34
CA ASP A 137 -14.03 37.71 39.72
C ASP A 137 -13.86 39.20 39.97
N ARG A 138 -13.32 39.94 39.01
CA ARG A 138 -13.24 41.41 39.08
C ARG A 138 -14.62 42.06 39.11
N TYR A 139 -15.56 41.55 38.31
CA TYR A 139 -16.94 42.02 38.33
C TYR A 139 -17.61 41.75 39.68
N LYS A 140 -17.47 40.53 40.24
CA LYS A 140 -17.99 40.21 41.59
C LYS A 140 -17.44 41.16 42.65
N PHE A 141 -16.13 41.46 42.60
CA PHE A 141 -15.50 42.41 43.51
C PHE A 141 -16.14 43.81 43.43
N VAL A 142 -16.30 44.35 42.21
CA VAL A 142 -16.92 45.67 41.99
C VAL A 142 -18.38 45.69 42.47
N VAL A 143 -19.15 44.65 42.20
CA VAL A 143 -20.53 44.52 42.71
C VAL A 143 -20.55 44.51 44.24
N GLY A 144 -19.60 43.85 44.89
CA GLY A 144 -19.46 43.83 46.34
C GLY A 144 -19.06 45.17 46.96
N GLU A 145 -18.14 45.92 46.33
CA GLU A 145 -17.78 47.30 46.73
C GLU A 145 -18.98 48.25 46.55
N TRP A 146 -19.68 48.15 45.42
CA TRP A 146 -20.88 48.96 45.17
C TRP A 146 -21.98 48.69 46.20
N GLY A 147 -22.17 47.42 46.58
CA GLY A 147 -23.09 47.04 47.67
C GLY A 147 -22.74 47.70 49.00
N ARG A 148 -21.46 47.65 49.40
CA ARG A 148 -20.97 48.32 50.63
C ARG A 148 -21.15 49.84 50.58
N LEU A 149 -20.77 50.47 49.48
CA LEU A 149 -20.94 51.92 49.30
C LEU A 149 -22.42 52.32 49.39
N ASN A 150 -23.32 51.51 48.82
CA ASN A 150 -24.76 51.77 48.87
C ASN A 150 -25.32 51.63 50.30
N GLU A 151 -24.81 50.71 51.11
CA GLU A 151 -25.16 50.59 52.53
C GLU A 151 -24.69 51.80 53.34
N GLU A 152 -23.45 52.26 53.12
CA GLU A 152 -22.93 53.48 53.76
C GLU A 152 -23.77 54.71 53.40
N LEU A 153 -24.11 54.88 52.11
CA LEU A 153 -25.01 55.95 51.66
C LEU A 153 -26.38 55.86 52.32
N LYS A 154 -26.91 54.65 52.51
CA LYS A 154 -28.17 54.44 53.22
C LYS A 154 -28.06 54.86 54.68
N LEU A 155 -26.99 54.49 55.38
CA LEU A 155 -26.73 54.90 56.76
C LEU A 155 -26.59 56.42 56.89
N LEU A 156 -25.85 57.08 55.99
CA LEU A 156 -25.70 58.53 55.95
C LEU A 156 -27.05 59.23 55.72
N ARG A 157 -27.88 58.72 54.79
CA ARG A 157 -29.23 59.26 54.57
C ARG A 157 -30.12 59.09 55.79
N SER A 158 -30.06 57.95 56.47
CA SER A 158 -30.84 57.72 57.69
C SER A 158 -30.36 58.59 58.87
N GLY A 159 -29.05 58.82 59.00
CA GLY A 159 -28.46 59.68 60.03
C GLY A 159 -28.64 61.18 59.77
N SER A 160 -28.80 61.61 58.52
CA SER A 160 -29.01 63.01 58.12
C SER A 160 -30.41 63.56 58.44
N ASN A 161 -31.32 62.75 58.99
CA ASN A 161 -32.66 63.20 59.44
C ASN A 161 -32.63 64.12 60.69
N LEU A 162 -31.44 64.56 61.13
CA LEU A 162 -31.25 65.55 62.20
C LEU A 162 -31.00 66.98 61.69
N VAL A 163 -30.92 67.18 60.36
CA VAL A 163 -30.83 68.53 59.79
C VAL A 163 -32.23 69.09 59.61
N ASP A 164 -32.49 70.19 60.29
CA ASP A 164 -33.74 70.96 60.29
C ASP A 164 -34.23 71.20 58.84
N PRO A 165 -35.44 70.72 58.47
CA PRO A 165 -35.95 70.80 57.10
C PRO A 165 -36.03 72.23 56.53
N ASP A 166 -35.98 73.26 57.38
CA ASP A 166 -35.97 74.66 56.93
C ASP A 166 -34.63 75.13 56.33
N TYR A 167 -33.52 74.40 56.53
CA TYR A 167 -32.22 74.83 56.00
C TYR A 167 -32.02 74.50 54.50
N HIS A 168 -32.76 73.52 53.95
CA HIS A 168 -32.57 73.07 52.57
C HIS A 168 -33.26 73.92 51.51
N LYS A 169 -34.21 74.77 51.87
CA LYS A 169 -34.96 75.60 50.91
C LYS A 169 -34.14 76.74 50.28
N HIS A 170 -33.00 77.09 50.88
CA HIS A 170 -32.16 78.22 50.42
C HIS A 170 -30.83 77.81 49.78
N ALA A 171 -30.47 76.52 49.79
CA ALA A 171 -29.16 76.05 49.28
C ALA A 171 -29.17 75.58 47.81
N ILE A 172 -30.34 75.31 47.23
CA ILE A 172 -30.47 74.70 45.89
C ILE A 172 -30.15 75.71 44.76
N ASP A 173 -30.24 77.02 45.00
CA ASP A 173 -30.03 78.05 43.97
C ASP A 173 -28.56 78.50 43.78
N ARG A 174 -27.59 78.02 44.57
CA ARG A 174 -26.21 78.57 44.55
C ARG A 174 -25.13 77.70 43.92
N TYR A 175 -25.43 76.47 43.53
CA TYR A 175 -24.47 75.64 42.80
C TYR A 175 -25.04 75.32 41.42
N PRO A 176 -24.61 76.02 40.36
CA PRO A 176 -24.93 75.61 39.00
C PRO A 176 -24.44 74.18 38.83
N VAL A 177 -25.37 73.28 38.51
CA VAL A 177 -25.06 71.88 38.17
C VAL A 177 -24.03 71.96 37.05
N PRO A 178 -22.79 71.46 37.25
CA PRO A 178 -21.83 71.39 36.17
C PRO A 178 -22.49 70.61 35.04
N GLU A 179 -22.66 71.22 33.87
CA GLU A 179 -23.07 70.50 32.68
C GLU A 179 -22.08 69.35 32.51
N PHE A 180 -22.54 68.14 32.80
CA PHE A 180 -21.75 66.94 32.54
C PHE A 180 -21.39 66.99 31.05
N PRO A 181 -20.10 66.90 30.69
CA PRO A 181 -19.71 66.80 29.30
C PRO A 181 -20.55 65.69 28.70
N GLN A 182 -21.41 66.04 27.74
CA GLN A 182 -22.23 65.07 27.05
C GLN A 182 -21.25 64.08 26.42
N LEU A 183 -21.09 62.93 27.07
CA LEU A 183 -20.35 61.83 26.47
C LEU A 183 -21.05 61.60 25.13
N PRO A 184 -20.32 61.65 24.01
CA PRO A 184 -20.92 61.52 22.70
C PRO A 184 -21.81 60.29 22.72
N SER A 185 -23.08 60.47 22.33
CA SER A 185 -23.99 59.36 22.10
C SER A 185 -23.22 58.34 21.30
N ARG A 186 -23.03 57.16 21.89
CA ARG A 186 -22.48 56.01 21.21
C ARG A 186 -23.58 55.54 20.26
N ASP A 187 -23.80 56.32 19.21
CA ASP A 187 -24.59 55.93 18.07
C ASP A 187 -23.90 54.69 17.52
N ALA A 188 -24.68 53.61 17.51
CA ALA A 188 -24.25 52.25 17.25
C ALA A 188 -23.94 52.01 15.75
N ASP A 189 -23.38 53.01 15.06
CA ASP A 189 -23.01 52.96 13.65
C ASP A 189 -21.50 53.11 13.50
N SER A 190 -20.75 52.31 14.28
CA SER A 190 -19.37 51.99 13.89
C SER A 190 -19.43 50.79 12.97
N ASP A 191 -19.73 51.08 11.70
CA ASP A 191 -19.05 50.47 10.56
C ASP A 191 -17.53 50.55 10.84
N LEU A 192 -17.03 49.61 11.63
CA LEU A 192 -15.63 49.28 11.64
C LEU A 192 -15.37 48.61 10.30
N ASP A 193 -15.11 49.47 9.31
CA ASP A 193 -14.37 49.18 8.10
C ASP A 193 -12.97 48.71 8.52
N LEU A 194 -12.92 47.48 9.06
CA LEU A 194 -11.74 46.67 9.31
C LEU A 194 -11.18 46.24 7.95
N LYS A 195 -10.77 47.23 7.15
CA LYS A 195 -9.72 47.08 6.13
C LYS A 195 -8.37 46.93 6.83
N ALA A 196 -8.29 46.03 7.80
CA ALA A 196 -7.03 45.36 8.02
C ALA A 196 -6.77 44.58 6.73
N LYS A 197 -5.67 44.90 6.05
CA LYS A 197 -5.02 43.97 5.13
C LYS A 197 -4.75 42.70 5.93
N VAL A 198 -5.73 41.80 5.92
CA VAL A 198 -5.54 40.38 6.18
C VAL A 198 -4.68 39.92 5.02
N VAL A 199 -3.37 40.07 5.19
CA VAL A 199 -2.40 39.21 4.53
C VAL A 199 -2.76 37.83 5.06
N ASN A 200 -3.56 37.09 4.30
CA ASN A 200 -3.88 35.69 4.53
C ASN A 200 -2.63 34.95 5.02
N PRO A 201 -2.56 34.47 6.28
CA PRO A 201 -2.01 33.15 6.46
C PRO A 201 -3.13 32.18 6.09
N GLU A 202 -2.87 31.34 5.10
CA GLU A 202 -3.71 30.22 4.68
C GLU A 202 -3.95 29.26 5.86
N TYR A 203 -4.83 29.65 6.78
CA TYR A 203 -5.50 28.74 7.69
C TYR A 203 -6.99 28.86 7.41
N LEU A 204 -7.34 28.44 6.19
CA LEU A 204 -8.67 27.97 5.88
C LEU A 204 -8.95 26.86 6.89
N ILE A 205 -9.73 27.18 7.92
CA ILE A 205 -10.61 26.21 8.54
C ILE A 205 -11.39 25.64 7.37
N SER A 206 -11.01 24.44 6.94
CA SER A 206 -11.67 23.74 5.85
C SER A 206 -13.16 23.77 6.17
N PRO A 207 -14.03 24.28 5.26
CA PRO A 207 -15.46 24.19 5.49
C PRO A 207 -15.77 22.75 5.86
N LEU A 208 -16.50 22.54 6.95
CA LEU A 208 -17.01 21.23 7.33
C LEU A 208 -17.48 20.56 6.03
N PRO A 209 -17.01 19.35 5.68
CA PRO A 209 -17.49 18.67 4.49
C PRO A 209 -19.01 18.63 4.61
N GLU A 210 -19.70 19.33 3.71
CA GLU A 210 -21.15 19.28 3.60
C GLU A 210 -21.51 17.84 3.21
N PHE A 211 -21.66 16.98 4.21
CA PHE A 211 -22.15 15.60 4.09
C PHE A 211 -23.63 15.54 3.66
N THR A 212 -24.19 16.66 3.19
CA THR A 212 -25.51 16.76 2.56
C THR A 212 -25.43 17.06 1.07
N GLY A 213 -24.24 16.97 0.45
CA GLY A 213 -24.12 16.85 -1.00
C GLY A 213 -24.92 15.62 -1.44
N GLY A 214 -26.02 15.86 -2.14
CA GLY A 214 -26.89 14.82 -2.69
C GLY A 214 -26.03 13.73 -3.34
N LEU A 215 -26.26 12.49 -2.90
CA LEU A 215 -25.64 11.32 -3.52
C LEU A 215 -25.72 11.48 -5.03
N PRO A 216 -24.60 11.37 -5.77
CA PRO A 216 -24.63 11.55 -7.20
C PRO A 216 -25.63 10.55 -7.78
N SER A 217 -26.67 11.05 -8.46
CA SER A 217 -27.62 10.24 -9.24
C SER A 217 -26.95 9.48 -10.40
N SER A 218 -25.61 9.41 -10.44
CA SER A 218 -24.82 8.63 -11.39
C SER A 218 -24.56 7.18 -10.94
N LEU A 219 -25.13 6.73 -9.80
CA LEU A 219 -25.28 5.29 -9.53
C LEU A 219 -26.32 4.60 -10.45
N GLY A 220 -26.85 5.31 -11.45
CA GLY A 220 -27.60 4.75 -12.57
C GLY A 220 -26.76 4.06 -13.65
N ALA A 221 -25.43 4.02 -13.50
CA ALA A 221 -24.54 3.25 -14.37
C ALA A 221 -23.75 2.23 -13.55
N PHE A 222 -24.46 1.30 -12.91
CA PHE A 222 -23.92 -0.06 -12.88
C PHE A 222 -23.74 -0.46 -14.34
N ALA A 223 -22.50 -0.40 -14.82
CA ALA A 223 -22.12 -1.06 -16.04
C ALA A 223 -22.66 -2.49 -15.92
N ALA A 224 -23.58 -2.85 -16.82
CA ALA A 224 -23.96 -4.24 -17.00
C ALA A 224 -22.66 -5.04 -17.01
N LEU A 225 -22.55 -5.98 -16.07
CA LEU A 225 -21.52 -7.01 -16.13
C LEU A 225 -21.50 -7.51 -17.57
N PRO A 226 -20.32 -7.64 -18.21
CA PRO A 226 -20.24 -8.16 -19.56
C PRO A 226 -21.02 -9.47 -19.58
N ASP A 227 -22.00 -9.56 -20.49
CA ASP A 227 -22.71 -10.81 -20.77
C ASP A 227 -21.63 -11.87 -21.02
N VAL A 228 -21.45 -12.74 -20.03
CA VAL A 228 -20.70 -13.96 -20.19
C VAL A 228 -21.49 -14.74 -21.22
N ASP A 229 -20.99 -14.68 -22.45
CA ASP A 229 -21.39 -15.52 -23.57
C ASP A 229 -21.56 -16.93 -23.02
N SER A 230 -22.83 -17.31 -22.88
CA SER A 230 -23.23 -18.64 -22.47
C SER A 230 -22.94 -19.52 -23.66
N GLY A 231 -21.65 -19.85 -23.80
CA GLY A 231 -21.15 -20.82 -24.75
C GLY A 231 -21.90 -22.11 -24.53
N ASP A 232 -22.79 -22.38 -25.47
CA ASP A 232 -23.49 -23.62 -25.73
C ASP A 232 -22.44 -24.71 -25.97
N GLY A 233 -21.88 -25.19 -24.86
CA GLY A 233 -21.00 -26.35 -24.82
C GLY A 233 -21.88 -27.58 -24.74
N GLU A 234 -22.06 -28.25 -25.87
CA GLU A 234 -22.65 -29.57 -25.94
C GLU A 234 -21.99 -30.49 -24.90
N PRO A 235 -22.77 -31.17 -24.02
CA PRO A 235 -22.23 -32.23 -23.19
C PRO A 235 -22.00 -33.45 -24.07
N GLU A 236 -20.73 -33.79 -24.33
CA GLU A 236 -20.37 -35.14 -24.73
C GLU A 236 -20.57 -36.06 -23.52
N ASP A 237 -21.41 -37.07 -23.74
CA ASP A 237 -21.69 -38.18 -22.85
C ASP A 237 -20.40 -38.92 -22.48
N GLU A 238 -20.01 -38.95 -21.20
CA GLU A 238 -19.24 -40.08 -20.67
C GLU A 238 -19.76 -40.54 -19.31
N GLU A 239 -19.99 -41.85 -19.30
CA GLU A 239 -20.58 -42.72 -18.28
C GLU A 239 -20.15 -42.49 -16.83
N SER A 240 -21.18 -42.48 -15.99
CA SER A 240 -21.25 -42.91 -14.59
C SER A 240 -20.12 -43.83 -14.09
N THR A 241 -19.49 -43.44 -12.99
CA THR A 241 -19.14 -44.34 -11.88
C THR A 241 -19.24 -43.62 -10.53
N ASP A 242 -20.19 -44.09 -9.74
CA ASP A 242 -20.17 -44.26 -8.27
C ASP A 242 -19.91 -43.05 -7.34
N ASP A 243 -21.03 -42.57 -6.79
CA ASP A 243 -21.27 -42.31 -5.36
C ASP A 243 -20.04 -42.08 -4.44
N GLU A 244 -19.79 -40.83 -4.06
CA GLU A 244 -19.54 -40.50 -2.64
C GLU A 244 -20.21 -39.15 -2.28
N GLU A 245 -21.19 -39.30 -1.40
CA GLU A 245 -21.96 -38.31 -0.65
C GLU A 245 -21.02 -37.41 0.17
N LEU A 246 -20.79 -36.17 -0.28
CA LEU A 246 -20.13 -35.14 0.52
C LEU A 246 -21.15 -34.05 0.88
N GLU A 247 -21.39 -33.99 2.18
CA GLU A 247 -22.35 -33.17 2.90
C GLU A 247 -22.32 -31.68 2.51
N GLU A 248 -23.52 -31.11 2.38
CA GLU A 248 -23.74 -29.68 2.14
C GLU A 248 -23.09 -28.83 3.25
N PRO A 249 -22.31 -27.78 2.92
CA PRO A 249 -21.84 -26.84 3.91
C PRO A 249 -23.02 -25.99 4.42
N SER A 250 -23.45 -26.33 5.63
CA SER A 250 -24.15 -25.52 6.64
C SER A 250 -24.51 -24.09 6.22
N THR A 251 -25.81 -23.85 6.17
CA THR A 251 -26.45 -22.52 6.14
C THR A 251 -25.77 -21.56 7.13
N SER A 252 -25.20 -20.48 6.61
CA SER A 252 -24.60 -19.38 7.38
C SER A 252 -25.66 -18.66 8.23
N SER A 253 -25.85 -19.14 9.45
CA SER A 253 -26.48 -18.38 10.54
C SER A 253 -25.59 -17.16 10.83
N CYS A 254 -26.17 -15.95 10.85
CA CYS A 254 -25.40 -14.71 11.01
C CYS A 254 -24.80 -14.49 12.42
N GLY A 255 -24.75 -15.52 13.28
CA GLY A 255 -23.99 -15.54 14.54
C GLY A 255 -24.44 -14.57 15.64
N ALA A 256 -25.38 -13.67 15.37
CA ALA A 256 -25.89 -12.72 16.35
C ALA A 256 -27.06 -13.33 17.14
N GLU A 257 -26.92 -13.39 18.48
CA GLU A 257 -28.01 -13.76 19.39
C GLU A 257 -29.24 -12.88 19.12
N GLY A 258 -30.34 -13.50 18.69
CA GLY A 258 -31.62 -12.83 18.44
C GLY A 258 -31.93 -12.46 16.98
N CYS A 259 -31.12 -12.86 15.99
CA CYS A 259 -31.45 -12.60 14.59
C CYS A 259 -32.49 -13.60 14.04
N PRO A 260 -33.60 -13.14 13.43
CA PRO A 260 -34.60 -14.04 12.85
C PRO A 260 -34.02 -14.82 11.66
N LEU A 261 -34.46 -16.08 11.49
CA LEU A 261 -33.97 -17.07 10.51
C LEU A 261 -33.98 -16.62 9.03
N ASN A 262 -34.50 -15.43 8.73
CA ASN A 262 -34.56 -14.82 7.39
C ASN A 262 -33.78 -13.48 7.28
N CYS A 263 -32.78 -13.21 8.13
CA CYS A 263 -31.98 -11.99 7.94
C CYS A 263 -31.13 -12.06 6.66
N ARG A 264 -31.42 -11.19 5.69
CA ARG A 264 -30.50 -10.82 4.59
C ARG A 264 -29.40 -9.86 5.08
N CYS A 265 -28.71 -10.26 6.13
CA CYS A 265 -27.59 -9.51 6.67
C CYS A 265 -26.42 -9.62 5.67
N VAL A 266 -26.17 -8.57 4.88
CA VAL A 266 -25.01 -8.52 3.97
C VAL A 266 -23.74 -8.54 4.83
N PRO A 267 -22.83 -9.51 4.67
CA PRO A 267 -21.60 -9.55 5.44
C PRO A 267 -20.80 -8.29 5.12
N PHE A 268 -20.68 -7.40 6.11
CA PHE A 268 -19.70 -6.32 6.03
C PHE A 268 -18.31 -6.98 6.04
N PRO A 269 -17.46 -6.75 5.03
CA PRO A 269 -16.09 -7.23 5.08
C PRO A 269 -15.39 -6.52 6.24
N VAL A 270 -15.23 -7.24 7.35
CA VAL A 270 -14.36 -6.80 8.43
C VAL A 270 -12.96 -6.78 7.84
N PRO A 271 -12.30 -5.61 7.73
CA PRO A 271 -10.93 -5.57 7.25
C PRO A 271 -10.10 -6.48 8.15
N ALA A 272 -9.45 -7.48 7.55
CA ALA A 272 -8.58 -8.40 8.26
C ALA A 272 -7.61 -7.57 9.10
N MET A 273 -7.75 -7.62 10.43
CA MET A 273 -6.80 -6.96 11.31
C MET A 273 -5.43 -7.56 10.99
N PRO A 274 -4.42 -6.71 10.70
CA PRO A 274 -3.08 -7.22 10.41
C PRO A 274 -2.65 -8.11 11.57
N PRO A 275 -1.99 -9.24 11.30
CA PRO A 275 -1.52 -10.14 12.36
C PRO A 275 -0.74 -9.29 13.35
N VAL A 276 -1.17 -9.32 14.61
CA VAL A 276 -0.46 -8.69 15.72
C VAL A 276 0.95 -9.27 15.69
N MET A 277 1.89 -8.53 15.12
CA MET A 277 3.29 -8.87 15.20
C MET A 277 3.63 -8.84 16.68
N SER A 278 3.68 -10.04 17.25
CA SER A 278 4.23 -10.28 18.57
C SER A 278 5.67 -9.80 18.54
N GLN A 279 5.87 -8.52 18.85
CA GLN A 279 7.20 -7.96 19.13
C GLN A 279 7.76 -8.77 20.29
N ARG A 280 8.57 -9.78 19.96
CA ARG A 280 9.57 -10.30 20.88
C ARG A 280 10.49 -9.15 21.18
N PHE A 281 10.20 -8.48 22.29
CA PHE A 281 11.12 -7.64 23.02
C PHE A 281 12.36 -8.50 23.34
N VAL A 282 13.37 -8.43 22.48
CA VAL A 282 14.70 -8.90 22.85
C VAL A 282 15.23 -7.82 23.77
N MET A 283 15.16 -8.07 25.09
CA MET A 283 15.96 -7.32 26.06
C MET A 283 17.44 -7.57 25.74
N GLU A 284 18.03 -6.71 24.91
CA GLU A 284 19.47 -6.59 24.85
C GLU A 284 19.94 -6.01 26.19
N LYS A 285 20.71 -6.86 26.88
CA LYS A 285 21.32 -6.55 28.16
C LYS A 285 22.21 -5.33 28.00
N SER A 286 21.95 -4.37 28.87
CA SER A 286 22.77 -3.22 29.17
C SER A 286 24.22 -3.64 29.42
N ASN A 287 25.12 -3.25 28.52
CA ASN A 287 26.55 -3.27 28.79
C ASN A 287 26.95 -1.87 29.26
N THR A 288 27.00 -1.74 30.58
CA THR A 288 27.74 -0.73 31.33
C THR A 288 29.17 -0.61 30.80
N VAL A 289 29.50 0.51 30.17
CA VAL A 289 30.88 0.96 30.01
C VAL A 289 30.99 2.35 30.61
N GLN A 290 32.07 2.49 31.36
CA GLN A 290 32.36 3.50 32.37
C GLN A 290 32.55 4.90 31.80
N ASP A 291 32.20 5.85 32.65
CA ASP A 291 32.63 7.25 32.61
C ASP A 291 34.14 7.37 32.32
N LEU A 292 34.48 8.12 31.28
CA LEU A 292 35.69 8.93 31.27
C LEU A 292 35.36 10.34 30.74
N ASP A 293 35.35 11.20 31.73
CA ASP A 293 35.57 12.63 31.80
C ASP A 293 36.39 13.26 30.65
N SER A 294 35.98 14.51 30.35
CA SER A 294 36.82 15.66 29.99
C SER A 294 37.19 16.00 28.52
N THR A 295 36.70 17.21 28.18
CA THR A 295 37.25 18.30 27.34
C THR A 295 36.90 18.41 25.84
N PRO A 296 36.29 19.54 25.41
CA PRO A 296 36.13 19.90 24.01
C PRO A 296 37.31 20.73 23.50
N GLY A 297 38.05 20.20 22.54
CA GLY A 297 39.08 20.93 21.77
C GLY A 297 38.61 21.16 20.32
N PRO A 298 38.89 22.33 19.72
CA PRO A 298 38.36 22.67 18.39
C PRO A 298 39.24 22.08 17.29
N ARG A 299 38.65 21.37 16.32
CA ARG A 299 39.39 20.88 15.14
C ARG A 299 38.68 21.23 13.84
N LYS A 300 39.18 22.32 13.26
CA LYS A 300 39.51 22.56 11.84
C LYS A 300 38.84 21.63 10.82
N GLN A 301 38.02 22.26 9.98
CA GLN A 301 37.66 21.80 8.64
C GLN A 301 38.92 21.51 7.80
N ALA A 302 38.91 20.36 7.12
CA ALA A 302 39.76 20.03 5.98
C ALA A 302 38.91 19.18 5.00
N PRO A 303 39.25 19.21 3.70
CA PRO A 303 38.30 18.97 2.61
C PRO A 303 38.10 17.49 2.30
N ILE A 304 36.89 17.15 1.87
CA ILE A 304 36.55 15.85 1.32
C ILE A 304 36.90 15.88 -0.17
N ASP A 305 38.02 15.28 -0.52
CA ASP A 305 38.32 14.83 -1.88
C ASP A 305 38.24 13.31 -1.96
N GLN A 306 37.78 12.87 -3.12
CA GLN A 306 37.47 11.51 -3.54
C GLN A 306 38.67 10.55 -3.45
N ALA A 307 38.41 9.27 -3.13
CA ALA A 307 38.87 8.13 -3.93
C ALA A 307 38.49 6.78 -3.30
N SER A 308 37.94 5.91 -4.16
CA SER A 308 38.03 4.44 -4.22
C SER A 308 38.59 3.64 -3.03
N SER A 309 37.89 2.55 -2.66
CA SER A 309 38.33 1.18 -2.98
C SER A 309 37.49 0.09 -2.30
N PHE A 310 37.20 -0.95 -3.07
CA PHE A 310 37.21 -2.39 -2.72
C PHE A 310 36.76 -2.84 -1.31
N SER A 311 35.68 -3.62 -1.28
CA SER A 311 35.60 -4.83 -0.45
C SER A 311 34.49 -5.75 -1.00
N SER A 312 34.83 -6.75 -1.81
CA SER A 312 35.27 -8.10 -1.43
C SER A 312 34.09 -9.07 -1.23
N TYR A 313 33.97 -9.94 -2.21
CA TYR A 313 33.20 -11.18 -2.23
C TYR A 313 33.51 -12.06 -1.01
N ARG A 314 32.47 -12.71 -0.45
CA ARG A 314 32.48 -14.13 -0.02
C ARG A 314 31.13 -14.51 0.57
N PHE A 315 30.36 -15.34 -0.14
CA PHE A 315 29.68 -16.48 0.47
C PHE A 315 29.58 -17.62 -0.55
N PHE A 316 30.34 -18.67 -0.25
CA PHE A 316 30.10 -20.07 -0.66
C PHE A 316 28.67 -20.47 -0.26
N VAL A 317 27.97 -21.26 -1.07
CA VAL A 317 27.77 -22.70 -0.81
C VAL A 317 27.37 -23.38 -2.12
N SER A 318 28.30 -24.20 -2.58
CA SER A 318 28.16 -25.28 -3.55
C SER A 318 27.34 -26.44 -2.98
N VAL A 319 26.19 -26.76 -3.56
CA VAL A 319 25.56 -28.10 -3.47
C VAL A 319 24.83 -28.34 -4.79
N PHE A 320 25.37 -29.19 -5.65
CA PHE A 320 24.68 -30.40 -6.14
C PHE A 320 25.65 -31.23 -7.01
N PRO A 321 25.92 -32.49 -6.64
CA PRO A 321 26.90 -33.34 -7.31
C PRO A 321 26.34 -33.96 -8.59
N GLN A 322 27.26 -34.16 -9.54
CA GLN A 322 27.10 -34.90 -10.79
C GLN A 322 26.62 -36.34 -10.54
N LEU A 323 25.53 -36.74 -11.18
CA LEU A 323 25.19 -38.13 -11.43
C LEU A 323 25.52 -38.45 -12.89
N PHE A 324 26.77 -38.86 -13.13
CA PHE A 324 27.14 -39.66 -14.30
C PHE A 324 27.71 -40.99 -13.77
N HIS A 325 26.92 -42.05 -13.88
CA HIS A 325 27.42 -43.42 -13.81
C HIS A 325 27.17 -44.05 -15.16
N SER A 326 28.23 -44.20 -15.94
CA SER A 326 28.31 -45.11 -17.07
C SER A 326 28.88 -46.44 -16.56
N PRO A 327 28.22 -47.59 -16.75
CA PRO A 327 28.90 -48.86 -16.63
C PRO A 327 29.49 -49.27 -17.99
N THR A 328 30.79 -49.48 -17.95
CA THR A 328 31.62 -50.15 -18.96
C THR A 328 31.13 -51.57 -19.27
N ARG A 329 31.31 -51.93 -20.54
CA ARG A 329 31.20 -53.26 -21.17
C ARG A 329 31.70 -54.43 -20.32
N HIS A 330 30.99 -55.56 -20.45
CA HIS A 330 31.61 -56.86 -20.68
C HIS A 330 31.05 -57.46 -21.97
#